data_AF-A0A7X0LD54-F1
#
_entry.id   AF-A0A7X0LD54-F1
#
_cell.length_a   1.000
_cell.length_b   1.000
_cell.length_c   1.000
_cell.angle_alpha   90.00
_cell.angle_beta   90.00
_cell.angle_gamma   90.00
#
_symmetry.space_group_name_H-M   'P 1'
#
loop_
_entity.id
_entity.type
_entity.pdbx_description
1 polymer ?
#
loop_
_entity_poly.entity_id
_entity_poly.type
_entity_poly.pdbx_seq_one_letter_code
_entity_poly.pdbx_strand_id
1 'polypeptide(L)'
;MTASAGPVAVAQRLRDGMAGGVLSFPLTAFRDDGTLDADGYRAYVAERLAAAPGAFFTALRDDDHGTLDKLLRDFYVPLVELRDRVPGYAVSLVKAAARLRGHGVGPVRAPLTDPSAADLAALTALLTAGLDLVGATL
;
A
#
# COMPACT_ATOMS: atom_id res chain seq x y z
N MET A 1 26.37 5.18 16.27
CA MET A 1 26.16 3.74 16.52
C MET A 1 24.65 3.49 16.62
N THR A 2 23.97 3.43 15.49
CA THR A 2 22.51 3.25 15.44
C THR A 2 22.20 1.77 15.58
N ALA A 3 21.55 1.40 16.68
CA ALA A 3 21.14 0.02 16.95
C ALA A 3 20.31 -0.52 15.79
N SER A 4 20.79 -1.60 15.16
CA SER A 4 20.01 -2.41 14.23
C SER A 4 18.78 -2.91 14.99
N ALA A 5 17.62 -2.34 14.71
CA ALA A 5 16.37 -2.79 15.31
C ALA A 5 16.19 -4.27 14.96
N GLY A 6 16.11 -5.12 15.99
CA GLY A 6 15.97 -6.56 15.79
C GLY A 6 14.74 -6.93 14.95
N PRO A 7 14.68 -8.15 14.40
CA PRO A 7 13.62 -8.60 13.50
C PRO A 7 12.20 -8.34 14.04
N VAL A 8 12.02 -8.49 15.36
CA VAL A 8 10.78 -8.25 16.09
C VAL A 8 10.30 -6.80 15.97
N ALA A 9 11.21 -5.83 16.12
CA ALA A 9 10.87 -4.40 16.05
C ALA A 9 10.55 -3.95 14.62
N VAL A 10 11.12 -4.63 13.62
CA VAL A 10 10.79 -4.40 12.20
C VAL A 10 9.40 -4.94 11.90
N ALA A 11 9.08 -6.16 12.33
CA ALA A 11 7.77 -6.77 12.13
C ALA A 11 6.64 -5.97 12.80
N GLN A 12 6.86 -5.47 14.02
CA GLN A 12 5.87 -4.64 14.73
C GLN A 12 5.55 -3.35 13.97
N ARG A 13 6.57 -2.60 13.54
CA ARG A 13 6.36 -1.37 12.75
C ARG A 13 5.65 -1.60 11.43
N LEU A 14 5.93 -2.72 10.76
CA LEU A 14 5.26 -3.07 9.52
C LEU A 14 3.77 -3.34 9.77
N ARG A 15 3.42 -4.11 10.82
CA ARG A 15 2.03 -4.37 11.22
C ARG A 15 1.26 -3.08 11.49
N ASP A 16 1.85 -2.18 12.28
CA ASP A 16 1.21 -0.92 12.67
C ASP A 16 1.00 0.00 11.45
N GLY A 17 1.97 0.05 10.53
CA GLY A 17 1.86 0.84 9.30
C GLY A 17 0.83 0.31 8.30
N MET A 18 0.58 -1.00 8.29
CA MET A 18 -0.38 -1.64 7.37
C MET A 18 -1.83 -1.56 7.86
N ALA A 19 -2.08 -1.35 9.14
CA ALA A 19 -3.43 -1.17 9.68
C ALA A 19 -4.18 0.05 9.11
N GLY A 20 -3.46 0.97 8.45
CA GLY A 20 -4.04 2.11 7.74
C GLY A 20 -3.73 2.15 6.25
N GLY A 21 -3.27 1.08 5.59
CA GLY A 21 -2.73 1.11 4.21
C GLY A 21 -3.59 0.40 3.16
N VAL A 22 -3.59 0.92 1.92
CA VAL A 22 -4.30 0.33 0.75
C VAL A 22 -3.50 -0.80 0.07
N LEU A 23 -2.20 -0.92 0.37
CA LEU A 23 -1.29 -1.89 -0.23
C LEU A 23 -0.97 -3.02 0.76
N SER A 24 -1.54 -4.20 0.51
CA SER A 24 -1.28 -5.43 1.25
C SER A 24 -0.39 -6.35 0.40
N PHE A 25 0.90 -6.43 0.71
CA PHE A 25 1.69 -7.61 0.35
C PHE A 25 1.75 -8.51 1.58
N PRO A 26 1.33 -9.78 1.48
CA PRO A 26 1.28 -10.65 2.65
C PRO A 26 2.70 -10.93 3.13
N LEU A 27 3.00 -10.58 4.38
CA LEU A 27 4.26 -10.94 5.02
C LEU A 27 4.25 -12.41 5.39
N THR A 28 5.26 -13.16 4.96
CA THR A 28 5.49 -14.54 5.42
C THR A 28 5.79 -14.52 6.93
N ALA A 29 4.95 -15.16 7.74
CA ALA A 29 5.11 -15.21 9.19
C ALA A 29 6.15 -16.28 9.57
N PHE A 30 7.03 -15.95 10.51
CA PHE A 30 8.03 -16.86 11.06
C PHE A 30 7.92 -16.89 12.58
N ARG A 31 8.21 -18.05 13.17
CA ARG A 31 8.36 -18.25 14.62
C ARG A 31 9.69 -17.69 15.11
N ASP A 32 9.85 -17.60 16.43
CA ASP A 32 11.06 -17.05 17.06
C ASP A 32 12.34 -17.87 16.75
N ASP A 33 12.18 -19.13 16.36
CA ASP A 33 13.27 -20.01 15.91
C ASP A 33 13.57 -19.91 14.40
N GLY A 34 12.87 -19.01 13.69
CA GLY A 34 13.03 -18.80 12.25
C GLY A 34 12.29 -19.80 11.36
N THR A 35 11.51 -20.73 11.93
CA THR A 35 10.66 -21.64 11.14
C THR A 35 9.39 -20.95 10.66
N LEU A 36 8.80 -21.42 9.56
CA LEU A 36 7.57 -20.86 9.00
C LEU A 36 6.40 -21.03 9.99
N ASP A 37 5.71 -19.94 10.30
CA ASP A 37 4.47 -19.97 11.08
C ASP A 37 3.25 -19.94 10.15
N ALA A 38 2.85 -21.11 9.68
CA ALA A 38 1.73 -21.23 8.74
C ALA A 38 0.37 -20.82 9.35
N ASP A 39 0.20 -21.01 10.67
CA ASP A 39 -1.05 -20.68 11.36
C ASP A 39 -1.11 -19.18 11.68
N GLY A 40 0.01 -18.60 12.13
CA GLY A 40 0.14 -17.14 12.29
C GLY A 40 0.00 -16.40 10.96
N TYR A 41 0.53 -16.95 9.86
CA TYR A 41 0.34 -16.42 8.51
C TYR A 41 -1.13 -16.46 8.08
N ARG A 42 -1.82 -17.60 8.29
CA ARG A 42 -3.24 -17.75 7.96
C ARG A 42 -4.12 -16.79 8.77
N ALA A 43 -3.88 -16.66 10.07
CA ALA A 43 -4.59 -15.74 10.94
C ALA A 43 -4.34 -14.28 10.52
N TYR A 44 -3.08 -13.93 10.23
CA TYR A 44 -2.73 -12.61 9.71
C TYR A 44 -3.43 -12.30 8.39
N VAL A 45 -3.42 -13.22 7.42
CA VAL A 45 -4.14 -13.05 6.15
C VAL A 45 -5.65 -12.92 6.37
N ALA A 46 -6.25 -13.73 7.25
CA ALA A 46 -7.68 -13.65 7.56
C ALA A 46 -8.08 -12.34 8.27
N GLU A 47 -7.27 -11.87 9.22
CA GLU A 47 -7.45 -10.58 9.90
C GLU A 47 -7.29 -9.43 8.91
N ARG A 48 -6.31 -9.50 8.00
CA ARG A 48 -6.13 -8.48 6.96
C ARG A 48 -7.26 -8.50 5.95
N LEU A 49 -7.79 -9.67 5.58
CA LEU A 49 -9.01 -9.86 4.78
C LEU A 49 -10.24 -9.23 5.44
N ALA A 50 -10.37 -9.37 6.75
CA ALA A 50 -11.40 -8.70 7.53
C ALA A 50 -11.18 -7.17 7.65
N ALA A 51 -9.92 -6.72 7.60
CA ALA A 51 -9.54 -5.31 7.58
C ALA A 51 -9.52 -4.68 6.16
N ALA A 52 -10.14 -5.32 5.17
CA ALA A 52 -10.22 -4.89 3.76
C ALA A 52 -8.84 -4.65 3.10
N PRO A 53 -8.07 -5.71 2.81
CA PRO A 53 -6.75 -5.60 2.22
C PRO A 53 -6.91 -5.33 0.73
N GLY A 54 -7.15 -4.07 0.37
CA GLY A 54 -7.41 -3.62 -0.99
C GLY A 54 -8.65 -4.30 -1.58
N ALA A 55 -9.76 -3.57 -1.75
CA ALA A 55 -11.00 -4.09 -2.33
C ALA A 55 -10.80 -4.94 -3.60
N PHE A 56 -9.72 -4.71 -4.33
CA PHE A 56 -9.29 -5.52 -5.48
C PHE A 56 -9.06 -7.00 -5.14
N PHE A 57 -8.34 -7.33 -4.07
CA PHE A 57 -8.04 -8.73 -3.73
C PHE A 57 -9.28 -9.46 -3.22
N THR A 58 -10.13 -8.76 -2.45
CA THR A 58 -11.44 -9.30 -2.04
C THR A 58 -12.32 -9.55 -3.26
N ALA A 59 -12.44 -8.58 -4.16
CA ALA A 59 -13.23 -8.72 -5.38
C ALA A 59 -12.71 -9.84 -6.28
N LEU A 60 -11.38 -10.04 -6.36
CA LEU A 60 -10.79 -11.16 -7.09
C LEU A 60 -11.12 -12.51 -6.45
N ARG A 61 -11.05 -12.62 -5.12
CA ARG A 61 -11.37 -13.86 -4.40
C ARG A 61 -12.85 -14.23 -4.52
N ASP A 62 -13.73 -13.23 -4.52
CA ASP A 62 -15.18 -13.41 -4.56
C ASP A 62 -15.76 -13.45 -5.99
N ASP A 63 -14.91 -13.42 -7.01
CA ASP A 63 -15.31 -13.35 -8.43
C ASP A 63 -16.21 -12.13 -8.75
N ASP A 64 -16.04 -11.05 -7.98
CA ASP A 64 -16.76 -9.78 -8.18
C ASP A 64 -16.09 -8.96 -9.28
N HIS A 65 -16.36 -9.36 -10.52
CA HIS A 65 -15.88 -8.67 -11.70
C HIS A 65 -16.32 -7.21 -11.76
N GLY A 66 -17.49 -6.85 -11.19
CA GLY A 66 -18.00 -5.48 -11.23
C GLY A 66 -17.14 -4.52 -10.40
N THR A 67 -16.72 -4.95 -9.21
CA THR A 67 -15.82 -4.18 -8.35
C THR A 67 -14.39 -4.14 -8.92
N LEU A 68 -13.89 -5.26 -9.45
CA LEU A 68 -12.58 -5.30 -10.13
C LEU A 68 -12.50 -4.29 -11.27
N ASP A 69 -13.51 -4.29 -12.12
CA ASP A 69 -13.61 -3.41 -13.28
C ASP A 69 -13.58 -1.93 -12.91
N LYS A 70 -14.32 -1.54 -11.86
CA LYS A 70 -14.32 -0.17 -11.35
C LYS A 70 -12.95 0.21 -10.79
N LEU A 71 -12.36 -0.63 -9.95
CA LEU A 71 -11.03 -0.36 -9.38
C LEU A 71 -9.95 -0.26 -10.46
N LEU A 72 -10.02 -1.10 -11.50
CA LEU A 72 -9.09 -1.03 -12.63
C LEU A 72 -9.25 0.28 -13.40
N ARG A 73 -10.47 0.61 -13.83
CA ARG A 73 -10.73 1.79 -14.65
C ARG A 73 -10.52 3.11 -13.90
N ASP A 74 -10.98 3.18 -12.67
CA ASP A 74 -11.13 4.45 -11.96
C ASP A 74 -9.94 4.74 -11.04
N PHE A 75 -9.10 3.74 -10.73
CA PHE A 75 -7.93 3.91 -9.87
C PHE A 75 -6.62 3.38 -10.48
N TYR A 76 -6.54 2.07 -10.78
CA TYR A 76 -5.25 1.45 -11.12
C TYR A 76 -4.71 1.87 -12.49
N VAL A 77 -5.54 1.90 -13.53
CA VAL A 77 -5.10 2.33 -14.87
C VAL A 77 -4.64 3.78 -14.84
N PRO A 78 -5.41 4.75 -14.31
CA PRO A 78 -4.94 6.12 -14.18
C PRO A 78 -3.68 6.29 -13.30
N LEU A 79 -3.54 5.49 -12.24
CA LEU A 79 -2.34 5.51 -11.39
C LEU A 79 -1.11 5.01 -12.15
N VAL A 80 -1.25 3.96 -12.97
CA VAL A 80 -0.19 3.46 -13.84
C VAL A 80 0.19 4.49 -14.90
N GLU A 81 -0.79 5.14 -15.52
CA GLU A 81 -0.53 6.23 -16.48
C GLU A 81 0.23 7.38 -15.82
N LEU A 82 -0.13 7.77 -14.60
CA LEU A 82 0.59 8.78 -13.83
C LEU A 82 2.02 8.31 -13.51
N ARG A 83 2.18 7.06 -13.09
CA ARG A 83 3.47 6.44 -12.76
C ARG A 83 4.43 6.42 -13.94
N ASP A 84 3.92 6.25 -15.15
CA ASP A 84 4.74 6.06 -16.34
C ASP A 84 5.15 7.41 -16.99
N ARG A 85 4.66 8.55 -16.48
CA ARG A 85 5.04 9.90 -16.99
C ARG A 85 6.50 10.26 -16.78
N VAL A 86 7.08 9.85 -15.65
CA VAL A 86 8.44 10.24 -15.26
C VAL A 86 9.19 9.01 -14.72
N PRO A 87 10.38 8.69 -15.26
CA PRO A 87 11.23 7.64 -14.70
C PRO A 87 11.46 7.83 -13.20
N GLY A 88 11.10 6.82 -12.40
CA GLY A 88 11.23 6.85 -10.94
C GLY A 88 9.94 7.17 -10.18
N TYR A 89 8.86 7.58 -10.86
CA TYR A 89 7.56 7.82 -10.21
C TYR A 89 6.94 6.57 -9.56
N ALA A 90 7.32 5.36 -9.99
CA ALA A 90 6.98 4.12 -9.29
C ALA A 90 7.34 4.15 -7.79
N VAL A 91 8.41 4.86 -7.40
CA VAL A 91 8.81 5.03 -6.01
C VAL A 91 8.37 6.40 -5.47
N SER A 92 8.53 7.47 -6.26
CA SER A 92 8.21 8.83 -5.81
C SER A 92 6.72 9.04 -5.52
N LEU A 93 5.82 8.48 -6.33
CA LEU A 93 4.38 8.57 -6.09
C LEU A 93 3.97 7.78 -4.85
N VAL A 94 4.57 6.60 -4.62
CA VAL A 94 4.29 5.80 -3.40
C VAL A 94 4.69 6.57 -2.15
N LYS A 95 5.88 7.21 -2.15
CA LYS A 95 6.28 8.05 -1.03
C LYS A 95 5.42 9.30 -0.88
N ALA A 96 5.02 9.93 -1.99
CA ALA A 96 4.13 11.08 -1.96
C ALA A 96 2.75 10.71 -1.39
N ALA A 97 2.18 9.58 -1.82
CA ALA A 97 0.92 9.04 -1.30
C ALA A 97 1.03 8.72 0.20
N ALA A 98 2.14 8.11 0.63
CA ALA A 98 2.38 7.84 2.04
C ALA A 98 2.41 9.14 2.87
N ARG A 99 3.05 10.21 2.36
CA ARG A 99 3.07 11.53 3.02
C ARG A 99 1.70 12.20 3.04
N LEU A 100 0.94 12.14 1.94
CA LEU A 100 -0.44 12.66 1.87
C LEU A 100 -1.34 12.00 2.93
N ARG A 101 -1.07 10.73 3.25
CA ARG A 101 -1.78 9.94 4.26
C ARG A 101 -1.16 10.03 5.66
N GLY A 102 -0.28 11.01 5.89
CA GLY A 102 0.30 11.29 7.22
C GLY A 102 1.46 10.39 7.64
N HIS A 103 2.00 9.54 6.77
CA HIS A 103 3.14 8.68 7.11
C HIS A 103 4.49 9.40 6.93
N GLY A 104 5.33 9.36 7.97
CA GLY A 104 6.65 10.01 8.01
C GLY A 104 7.76 9.31 7.22
N VAL A 105 7.62 9.20 5.88
CA VAL A 105 8.56 8.42 5.03
C VAL A 105 9.74 9.23 4.45
N GLY A 106 9.85 10.52 4.78
CA GLY A 106 10.90 11.44 4.28
C GLY A 106 10.90 11.61 2.75
N PRO A 107 11.71 12.52 2.17
CA PRO A 107 11.78 12.74 0.72
C PRO A 107 12.32 11.52 -0.04
N VAL A 108 12.18 11.50 -1.37
CA VAL A 108 12.98 10.59 -2.19
C VAL A 108 14.44 11.07 -2.21
N ARG A 109 15.37 10.16 -2.46
CA ARG A 109 16.80 10.50 -2.60
C ARG A 109 17.18 10.47 -4.08
N ALA A 110 18.18 11.26 -4.46
CA ALA A 110 18.76 11.19 -5.80
C ALA A 110 19.14 9.75 -6.16
N PRO A 111 18.93 9.31 -7.42
CA PRO A 111 18.54 10.10 -8.59
C PRO A 111 17.02 10.33 -8.76
N LEU A 112 16.19 9.90 -7.80
CA LEU A 112 14.74 10.09 -7.88
C LEU A 112 14.34 11.53 -7.51
N THR A 113 13.26 12.00 -8.12
CA THR A 113 12.68 13.33 -7.87
C THR A 113 11.25 13.19 -7.35
N ASP A 114 10.86 14.04 -6.41
CA ASP A 114 9.47 14.10 -5.94
C ASP A 114 8.54 14.58 -7.08
N PRO A 115 7.25 14.19 -7.08
CA PRO A 115 6.33 14.55 -8.14
C PRO A 115 6.14 16.07 -8.26
N SER A 116 5.86 16.54 -9.48
CA SER A 116 5.46 17.93 -9.71
C SER A 116 4.18 18.29 -8.94
N ALA A 117 3.92 19.57 -8.70
CA ALA A 117 2.68 20.00 -8.04
C ALA A 117 1.42 19.53 -8.79
N ALA A 118 1.48 19.50 -10.13
CA ALA A 118 0.38 19.00 -10.96
C ALA A 118 0.18 17.49 -10.80
N ASP A 119 1.26 16.70 -10.81
CA ASP A 119 1.17 15.25 -10.62
C ASP A 119 0.79 14.88 -9.18
N LEU A 120 1.17 15.70 -8.19
CA LEU A 120 0.74 15.53 -6.81
C LEU A 120 -0.76 15.78 -6.67
N ALA A 121 -1.30 16.81 -7.33
CA ALA A 121 -2.75 17.05 -7.36
C ALA A 121 -3.50 15.91 -8.05
N ALA A 122 -2.96 15.39 -9.16
CA ALA A 122 -3.52 14.21 -9.83
C ALA A 122 -3.49 12.98 -8.92
N LEU A 123 -2.38 12.73 -8.22
CA LEU A 123 -2.25 11.64 -7.25
C LEU A 123 -3.28 11.77 -6.13
N THR A 124 -3.47 12.97 -5.56
CA THR A 124 -4.49 13.21 -4.52
C THR A 124 -5.88 12.88 -5.04
N ALA A 125 -6.25 13.33 -6.24
CA ALA A 125 -7.56 13.03 -6.83
C ALA A 125 -7.76 11.52 -7.04
N LEU A 126 -6.73 10.80 -7.51
CA LEU A 126 -6.78 9.35 -7.67
C LEU A 126 -6.92 8.62 -6.33
N LEU A 127 -6.18 9.05 -5.30
CA LEU A 127 -6.29 8.45 -3.97
C LEU A 127 -7.69 8.68 -3.37
N THR A 128 -8.25 9.89 -3.51
CA THR A 128 -9.63 10.17 -3.09
C THR A 128 -10.62 9.26 -3.82
N ALA A 129 -10.57 9.21 -5.16
CA ALA A 129 -11.47 8.36 -5.95
C ALA A 129 -11.36 6.88 -5.56
N GLY A 130 -10.14 6.37 -5.39
CA GLY A 130 -9.91 4.98 -4.96
C GLY A 130 -10.43 4.67 -3.56
N LEU A 131 -10.33 5.62 -2.64
CA LEU A 131 -10.84 5.48 -1.27
C LEU A 131 -12.37 5.56 -1.22
N ASP A 132 -12.98 6.45 -2.02
CA ASP A 132 -14.44 6.57 -2.13
C ASP A 132 -15.08 5.26 -2.63
N LEU A 133 -14.43 4.58 -3.60
CA LEU A 133 -14.89 3.28 -4.12
C LEU A 133 -14.97 2.19 -3.05
N VAL A 134 -14.26 2.36 -1.94
CA VAL A 134 -14.19 1.39 -0.84
C VAL A 134 -14.78 1.94 0.47
N GLY A 135 -15.43 3.11 0.42
CA GLY A 135 -16.04 3.75 1.59
C GLY A 135 -15.04 4.29 2.62
N ALA A 136 -13.83 4.64 2.19
CA ALA A 136 -12.77 5.22 3.03
C ALA A 136 -12.50 6.69 2.67
N THR A 137 -11.73 7.39 3.50
CA THR A 137 -11.34 8.80 3.28
C THR A 137 -9.82 8.96 3.35
N LEU A 138 -9.30 9.99 2.65
CA LEU A 138 -7.86 10.27 2.53
C LEU A 138 -7.20 10.67 3.85
#